data_AF-A0A9P8ETH5-F1
#
_entry.id   AF-A0A9P8ETH5-F1
#
_cell.length_a   1.000
_cell.length_b   1.000
_cell.length_c   1.000
_cell.angle_alpha   90.00
_cell.angle_beta   90.00
_cell.angle_gamma   90.00
#
_symmetry.space_group_name_H-M   'P 1'
#
loop_
_entity.id
_entity.type
_entity.pdbx_description
1 polymer ?
#
loop_
_entity_poly.entity_id
_entity_poly.type
_entity_poly.pdbx_seq_one_letter_code
_entity_poly.pdbx_strand_id
1 'polypeptide(L)'
;MPSPPPPAPKRRRVDSLGIHKPFVSPLKRTPSAAADQATTTTTTTPKASARVAAPQAPTTPYTPLRSSNLRTSTPISLQDPEIVHTQQHLRALESQIRSLRSQSSILQQALDMTTVTPSSPKQTPRLVALEQKWRKASQQAAEDVFCSFSQSIKDNGGYTAFLKQQQQSKPKNFFEDEREVGDENDEEEWRDEDGDCLTERGKRQRRGEIEAKKHEKEAEAEAEEEEEEEELTLGTMLQVLNIPPEVIGWDTKTQAWK
;
A
#
# COMPACT_ATOMS: atom_id res chain seq x y z
N MET A 1 -6.91 72.50 3.47
CA MET A 1 -7.02 71.79 2.19
C MET A 1 -7.60 70.40 2.44
N PRO A 2 -8.93 70.22 2.32
CA PRO A 2 -9.59 68.93 2.49
C PRO A 2 -9.60 68.12 1.17
N SER A 3 -9.34 66.81 1.28
CA SER A 3 -9.31 65.82 0.19
C SER A 3 -10.72 65.34 -0.20
N PRO A 4 -11.01 65.07 -1.50
CA PRO A 4 -12.33 64.61 -1.95
C PRO A 4 -12.53 63.07 -1.84
N PRO A 5 -13.77 62.59 -1.58
CA PRO A 5 -14.13 61.16 -1.50
C PRO A 5 -14.69 60.61 -2.85
N PRO A 6 -15.03 59.29 -2.99
CA PRO A 6 -14.36 58.30 -3.86
C PRO A 6 -15.13 57.94 -5.16
N PRO A 7 -14.52 57.25 -6.15
CA PRO A 7 -15.28 56.60 -7.22
C PRO A 7 -15.73 55.18 -6.85
N ALA A 8 -17.03 54.92 -7.04
CA ALA A 8 -17.74 53.69 -6.68
C ALA A 8 -17.29 52.42 -7.46
N PRO A 9 -17.37 51.22 -6.86
CA PRO A 9 -17.05 49.97 -7.53
C PRO A 9 -18.18 49.53 -8.49
N LYS A 10 -17.80 49.34 -9.76
CA LYS A 10 -18.66 48.83 -10.85
C LYS A 10 -19.08 47.38 -10.59
N ARG A 11 -20.38 47.14 -10.35
CA ARG A 11 -20.99 45.80 -10.35
C ARG A 11 -21.01 45.24 -11.78
N ARG A 12 -20.16 44.25 -12.10
CA ARG A 12 -20.34 43.43 -13.32
C ARG A 12 -21.52 42.50 -13.10
N ARG A 13 -22.59 42.71 -13.86
CA ARG A 13 -23.70 41.77 -14.04
C ARG A 13 -23.15 40.44 -14.58
N VAL A 14 -23.44 39.34 -13.89
CA VAL A 14 -23.21 37.97 -14.36
C VAL A 14 -24.56 37.31 -14.60
N ASP A 15 -25.28 37.84 -15.59
CA ASP A 15 -26.40 37.14 -16.19
C ASP A 15 -26.00 36.74 -17.60
N SER A 16 -26.43 35.54 -18.02
CA SER A 16 -26.36 34.96 -19.36
C SER A 16 -25.04 34.32 -19.80
N LEU A 17 -24.80 33.06 -19.41
CA LEU A 17 -24.27 32.01 -20.31
C LEU A 17 -24.75 30.61 -19.85
N GLY A 18 -25.96 30.25 -20.25
CA GLY A 18 -26.35 28.87 -20.65
C GLY A 18 -25.95 27.68 -19.76
N ILE A 19 -26.59 27.54 -18.60
CA ILE A 19 -26.74 26.25 -17.91
C ILE A 19 -27.76 25.40 -18.70
N HIS A 20 -27.34 24.72 -19.77
CA HIS A 20 -28.04 23.53 -20.30
C HIS A 20 -27.24 22.80 -21.38
N LYS A 21 -26.22 22.02 -21.00
CA LYS A 21 -25.75 20.87 -21.80
C LYS A 21 -25.28 19.77 -20.85
N PRO A 22 -25.86 18.56 -20.88
CA PRO A 22 -25.32 17.45 -20.11
C PRO A 22 -23.92 17.09 -20.62
N PHE A 23 -23.06 16.76 -19.68
CA PHE A 23 -21.69 16.30 -19.88
C PHE A 23 -21.68 15.12 -20.86
N VAL A 24 -21.17 15.32 -22.08
CA VAL A 24 -20.98 14.23 -23.05
C VAL A 24 -19.71 13.49 -22.67
N SER A 25 -19.88 12.29 -22.10
CA SER A 25 -18.80 11.39 -21.70
C SER A 25 -17.84 11.08 -22.87
N PRO A 26 -16.51 11.06 -22.67
CA PRO A 26 -15.52 10.95 -23.75
C PRO A 26 -15.37 9.52 -24.32
N LEU A 27 -16.22 8.56 -23.94
CA LEU A 27 -16.03 7.14 -24.23
C LEU A 27 -16.94 6.57 -25.34
N LYS A 28 -17.12 7.26 -26.48
CA LYS A 28 -17.63 6.63 -27.72
C LYS A 28 -17.09 7.32 -28.96
N ARG A 29 -16.05 6.75 -29.59
CA ARG A 29 -15.80 6.91 -31.04
C ARG A 29 -15.44 5.57 -31.65
N THR A 30 -16.39 5.02 -32.38
CA THR A 30 -16.18 4.03 -33.45
C THR A 30 -15.77 4.77 -34.72
N PRO A 31 -14.73 4.35 -35.45
CA PRO A 31 -14.62 4.66 -36.87
C PRO A 31 -15.00 3.45 -37.73
N SER A 32 -16.07 3.61 -38.52
CA SER A 32 -16.39 2.76 -39.67
C SER A 32 -15.66 3.32 -40.91
N ALA A 33 -15.20 2.41 -41.76
CA ALA A 33 -14.29 2.60 -42.87
C ALA A 33 -14.88 3.36 -44.07
N ALA A 34 -14.03 4.10 -44.82
CA ALA A 34 -13.65 3.75 -46.20
C ALA A 34 -12.85 4.87 -46.92
N ALA A 35 -11.84 4.42 -47.68
CA ALA A 35 -11.31 4.93 -48.95
C ALA A 35 -10.33 6.13 -49.02
N ASP A 36 -9.07 5.74 -49.29
CA ASP A 36 -8.29 6.04 -50.51
C ASP A 36 -7.30 7.22 -50.63
N GLN A 37 -6.11 6.81 -51.10
CA GLN A 37 -5.05 7.50 -51.85
C GLN A 37 -3.80 8.10 -51.13
N ALA A 38 -2.71 7.29 -51.18
CA ALA A 38 -1.50 7.50 -51.98
C ALA A 38 -0.52 8.69 -51.72
N THR A 39 0.71 8.30 -51.29
CA THR A 39 2.07 8.71 -51.72
C THR A 39 2.75 10.05 -51.31
N THR A 40 4.02 9.90 -50.91
CA THR A 40 5.23 10.76 -51.01
C THR A 40 5.73 11.58 -49.80
N THR A 41 6.96 11.19 -49.40
CA THR A 41 8.11 11.92 -48.85
C THR A 41 8.06 13.45 -48.72
N THR A 42 8.45 14.01 -47.56
CA THR A 42 9.75 14.72 -47.36
C THR A 42 9.87 15.36 -45.97
N THR A 43 11.09 15.23 -45.44
CA THR A 43 11.76 15.98 -44.37
C THR A 43 11.45 17.48 -44.35
N THR A 44 11.19 18.05 -43.17
CA THR A 44 11.80 19.32 -42.70
C THR A 44 11.39 19.64 -41.26
N THR A 45 12.40 19.75 -40.40
CA THR A 45 12.37 20.40 -39.09
C THR A 45 12.18 21.92 -39.22
N PRO A 46 11.55 22.56 -38.23
CA PRO A 46 12.09 23.82 -37.75
C PRO A 46 12.21 23.90 -36.23
N LYS A 47 13.27 24.59 -35.83
CA LYS A 47 13.69 25.00 -34.49
C LYS A 47 13.06 26.35 -34.16
N ALA A 48 12.41 26.50 -33.01
CA ALA A 48 12.44 27.74 -32.21
C ALA A 48 11.67 27.61 -30.87
N SER A 49 12.41 27.81 -29.79
CA SER A 49 12.14 28.76 -28.70
C SER A 49 10.74 28.82 -28.04
N ALA A 50 10.65 28.45 -26.75
CA ALA A 50 9.99 29.26 -25.72
C ALA A 50 10.18 28.71 -24.29
N ARG A 51 10.90 29.52 -23.51
CA ARG A 51 10.77 29.91 -22.09
C ARG A 51 9.59 29.36 -21.23
N VAL A 52 9.99 29.03 -19.98
CA VAL A 52 9.31 29.11 -18.66
C VAL A 52 8.12 28.17 -18.36
N ALA A 53 8.30 27.29 -17.35
CA ALA A 53 7.37 27.17 -16.21
C ALA A 53 8.02 26.37 -15.06
N ALA A 54 7.94 26.93 -13.86
CA ALA A 54 8.37 26.34 -12.59
C ALA A 54 7.62 25.04 -12.24
N PRO A 55 8.19 24.16 -11.38
CA PRO A 55 7.49 22.94 -10.97
C PRO A 55 6.31 23.31 -10.06
N GLN A 56 5.10 22.92 -10.47
CA GLN A 56 3.92 23.00 -9.62
C GLN A 56 4.01 21.91 -8.54
N ALA A 57 3.81 22.35 -7.29
CA ALA A 57 3.77 21.50 -6.11
C ALA A 57 2.68 20.42 -6.22
N PRO A 58 2.90 19.22 -5.67
CA PRO A 58 1.89 18.18 -5.63
C PRO A 58 0.73 18.61 -4.73
N THR A 59 -0.46 18.70 -5.32
CA THR A 59 -1.71 18.85 -4.58
C THR A 59 -2.01 17.52 -3.89
N THR A 60 -1.87 17.52 -2.57
CA THR A 60 -2.26 16.42 -1.69
C THR A 60 -3.76 16.14 -1.86
N PRO A 61 -4.20 14.88 -2.06
CA PRO A 61 -5.61 14.56 -2.03
C PRO A 61 -6.12 14.82 -0.60
N TYR A 62 -7.08 15.74 -0.51
CA TYR A 62 -7.84 16.07 0.68
C TYR A 62 -8.43 14.77 1.24
N THR A 63 -7.83 14.24 2.30
CA THR A 63 -8.44 13.17 3.09
C THR A 63 -9.70 13.77 3.71
N PRO A 64 -10.90 13.19 3.48
CA PRO A 64 -12.05 13.62 4.24
C PRO A 64 -11.70 13.36 5.71
N LEU A 65 -11.61 14.43 6.50
CA LEU A 65 -11.50 14.33 7.94
C LEU A 65 -12.60 13.37 8.38
N ARG A 66 -12.16 12.20 8.87
CA ARG A 66 -12.99 11.18 9.48
C ARG A 66 -13.79 11.90 10.56
N SER A 67 -15.04 12.23 10.25
CA SER A 67 -15.93 12.84 11.22
C SER A 67 -15.97 11.87 12.39
N SER A 68 -15.40 12.30 13.51
CA SER A 68 -15.52 11.62 14.77
C SER A 68 -17.01 11.43 15.01
N ASN A 69 -17.49 10.21 14.82
CA ASN A 69 -18.82 9.82 15.26
C ASN A 69 -18.75 9.82 16.79
N LEU A 70 -18.92 11.00 17.38
CA LEU A 70 -19.40 11.15 18.74
C LEU A 70 -20.74 10.43 18.77
N ARG A 71 -20.68 9.14 19.09
CA ARG A 71 -21.84 8.34 19.45
C ARG A 71 -22.39 9.03 20.68
N THR A 72 -23.42 9.85 20.50
CA THR A 72 -24.33 10.25 21.56
C THR A 72 -24.90 8.97 22.14
N SER A 73 -24.26 8.46 23.19
CA SER A 73 -24.82 7.43 24.05
C SER A 73 -25.98 8.07 24.79
N THR A 74 -27.19 7.90 24.26
CA THR A 74 -28.39 8.10 25.07
C THR A 74 -28.42 7.01 26.15
N PRO A 75 -28.75 7.35 27.40
CA PRO A 75 -28.73 6.39 28.49
C PRO A 75 -29.80 5.31 28.25
N ILE A 76 -29.38 4.05 28.37
CA ILE A 76 -30.15 2.81 28.15
C ILE A 76 -31.35 2.62 29.13
N SER A 77 -31.69 3.59 29.98
CA SER A 77 -32.39 3.30 31.23
C SER A 77 -33.93 3.33 31.22
N LEU A 78 -34.62 3.66 30.12
CA LEU A 78 -36.10 3.66 30.07
C LEU A 78 -36.64 3.31 28.66
N GLN A 79 -36.12 2.26 28.02
CA GLN A 79 -36.75 1.73 26.81
C GLN A 79 -37.68 0.59 27.21
N ASP A 80 -38.97 0.76 26.94
CA ASP A 80 -40.00 -0.28 27.03
C ASP A 80 -39.48 -1.56 26.32
N PRO A 81 -39.52 -2.75 26.97
CA PRO A 81 -39.02 -4.00 26.38
C PRO A 81 -39.60 -4.30 24.99
N GLU A 82 -40.83 -3.86 24.69
CA GLU A 82 -41.40 -3.98 23.34
C GLU A 82 -40.66 -3.12 22.31
N ILE A 83 -40.20 -1.92 22.68
CA ILE A 83 -39.45 -1.03 21.78
C ILE A 83 -38.07 -1.64 21.46
N VAL A 84 -37.44 -2.29 22.43
CA VAL A 84 -36.15 -2.97 22.20
C VAL A 84 -36.34 -4.19 21.28
N HIS A 85 -37.36 -5.01 21.53
CA HIS A 85 -37.67 -6.16 20.71
C HIS A 85 -38.02 -5.77 19.26
N THR A 86 -38.83 -4.73 19.08
CA THR A 86 -39.17 -4.20 17.74
C THR A 86 -37.95 -3.62 17.03
N GLN A 87 -37.05 -2.91 17.72
CA GLN A 87 -35.79 -2.44 17.13
C GLN A 87 -34.87 -3.59 16.71
N GLN A 88 -34.77 -4.66 17.50
CA GLN A 88 -34.01 -5.85 17.14
C GLN A 88 -34.60 -6.53 15.91
N HIS A 89 -35.93 -6.66 15.84
CA HIS A 89 -36.62 -7.22 14.70
C HIS A 89 -36.40 -6.38 13.43
N LEU A 90 -36.45 -5.04 13.52
CA LEU A 90 -36.13 -4.15 12.42
C LEU A 90 -34.67 -4.31 11.95
N ARG A 91 -33.70 -4.36 12.87
CA ARG A 91 -32.29 -4.60 12.51
C ARG A 91 -32.09 -5.97 11.84
N ALA A 92 -32.78 -6.99 12.33
CA ALA A 92 -32.75 -8.33 11.74
C ALA A 92 -33.30 -8.30 10.31
N LEU A 93 -34.47 -7.69 10.10
CA LEU A 93 -35.05 -7.51 8.76
C LEU A 93 -34.15 -6.68 7.84
N GLU A 94 -33.56 -5.58 8.32
CA GLU A 94 -32.62 -4.77 7.53
C GLU A 94 -31.37 -5.54 7.14
N SER A 95 -30.85 -6.41 8.03
CA SER A 95 -29.73 -7.29 7.71
C SER A 95 -30.12 -8.34 6.66
N GLN A 96 -31.34 -8.87 6.75
CA GLN A 96 -31.87 -9.82 5.78
C GLN A 96 -32.12 -9.17 4.42
N ILE A 97 -32.65 -7.95 4.37
CA ILE A 97 -32.82 -7.16 3.14
C ILE A 97 -31.47 -6.89 2.49
N ARG A 98 -30.44 -6.52 3.28
CA ARG A 98 -29.07 -6.33 2.77
C ARG A 98 -28.51 -7.64 2.19
N SER A 99 -28.69 -8.75 2.90
CA SER A 99 -28.26 -10.08 2.44
C SER A 99 -28.97 -10.52 1.16
N LEU A 100 -30.30 -10.36 1.08
CA LEU A 100 -31.07 -10.71 -0.11
C LEU A 100 -30.71 -9.82 -1.31
N ARG A 101 -30.43 -8.52 -1.08
CA ARG A 101 -29.93 -7.63 -2.13
C ARG A 101 -28.53 -8.03 -2.61
N SER A 102 -27.62 -8.39 -1.70
CA SER A 102 -26.30 -8.89 -2.11
C SER A 102 -26.40 -10.21 -2.86
N GLN A 103 -27.26 -11.12 -2.42
CA GLN A 103 -27.52 -12.38 -3.13
C GLN A 103 -28.10 -12.14 -4.51
N SER A 104 -29.11 -11.26 -4.64
CA SER A 104 -29.67 -10.89 -5.95
C SER A 104 -28.63 -10.24 -6.86
N SER A 105 -27.73 -9.42 -6.31
CA SER A 105 -26.62 -8.83 -7.08
C SER A 105 -25.63 -9.89 -7.56
N ILE A 106 -25.29 -10.86 -6.71
CA ILE A 106 -24.41 -11.99 -7.07
C ILE A 106 -25.06 -12.85 -8.15
N LEU A 107 -26.35 -13.15 -8.00
CA LEU A 107 -27.11 -13.91 -8.99
C LEU A 107 -27.22 -13.18 -10.32
N GLN A 108 -27.44 -11.86 -10.30
CA GLN A 108 -27.43 -11.04 -11.52
C GLN A 108 -26.04 -11.02 -12.15
N GLN A 109 -24.96 -10.89 -11.37
CA GLN A 109 -23.59 -10.93 -11.89
C GLN A 109 -23.25 -12.31 -12.49
N ALA A 110 -23.65 -13.40 -11.84
CA ALA A 110 -23.46 -14.76 -12.36
C ALA A 110 -24.28 -14.99 -13.63
N LEU A 111 -25.51 -14.47 -13.68
CA LEU A 111 -26.34 -14.48 -14.86
C LEU A 111 -25.68 -13.66 -15.97
N ASP A 112 -25.15 -12.47 -15.70
CA ASP A 112 -24.45 -11.65 -16.69
C ASP A 112 -23.21 -12.38 -17.21
N MET A 113 -22.42 -13.04 -16.35
CA MET A 113 -21.29 -13.89 -16.77
C MET A 113 -21.72 -15.08 -17.65
N THR A 114 -22.97 -15.54 -17.53
CA THR A 114 -23.52 -16.68 -18.28
C THR A 114 -24.31 -16.27 -19.53
N THR A 115 -25.06 -15.17 -19.47
CA THR A 115 -26.06 -14.67 -20.45
C THR A 115 -25.59 -13.49 -21.27
N VAL A 116 -24.60 -12.73 -20.78
CA VAL A 116 -23.58 -12.17 -21.69
C VAL A 116 -22.73 -13.36 -22.15
N THR A 117 -23.41 -14.29 -22.83
CA THR A 117 -22.93 -15.45 -23.55
C THR A 117 -21.76 -15.05 -24.43
N PRO A 118 -20.88 -16.00 -24.80
CA PRO A 118 -19.63 -15.79 -25.52
C PRO A 118 -19.79 -15.00 -26.84
N SER A 119 -19.96 -13.68 -26.75
CA SER A 119 -19.73 -12.74 -27.85
C SER A 119 -18.21 -12.66 -28.13
N SER A 120 -17.40 -13.17 -27.20
CA SER A 120 -16.15 -13.79 -27.56
C SER A 120 -16.02 -15.14 -26.82
N PRO A 121 -16.28 -16.30 -27.47
CA PRO A 121 -15.85 -17.59 -26.94
C PRO A 121 -14.32 -17.66 -26.82
N LYS A 122 -13.64 -16.59 -27.28
CA LYS A 122 -12.23 -16.36 -27.13
C LYS A 122 -11.88 -15.61 -25.84
N GLN A 123 -12.78 -14.98 -25.07
CA GLN A 123 -12.33 -14.13 -23.93
C GLN A 123 -11.79 -14.93 -22.75
N THR A 124 -12.48 -15.98 -22.29
CA THR A 124 -11.93 -16.86 -21.26
C THR A 124 -10.64 -17.55 -21.72
N PRO A 125 -10.54 -18.18 -22.91
CA PRO A 125 -9.27 -18.75 -23.35
C PRO A 125 -8.22 -17.69 -23.71
N ARG A 126 -8.61 -16.45 -24.06
CA ARG A 126 -7.69 -15.32 -24.27
C ARG A 126 -7.13 -14.82 -22.95
N LEU A 127 -7.95 -14.72 -21.90
CA LEU A 127 -7.49 -14.34 -20.56
C LEU A 127 -6.52 -15.40 -20.03
N VAL A 128 -6.84 -16.69 -20.20
CA VAL A 128 -5.91 -17.79 -19.88
C VAL A 128 -4.64 -17.72 -20.73
N ALA A 129 -4.75 -17.47 -22.04
CA ALA A 129 -3.57 -17.31 -22.90
C ALA A 129 -2.74 -16.07 -22.53
N LEU A 130 -3.39 -15.00 -22.08
CA LEU A 130 -2.72 -13.78 -21.64
C LEU A 130 -2.04 -13.99 -20.28
N GLU A 131 -2.70 -14.68 -19.36
CA GLU A 131 -2.14 -15.13 -18.09
C GLU A 131 -0.90 -15.98 -18.34
N GLN A 132 -0.96 -16.96 -19.24
CA GLN A 132 0.21 -17.77 -19.60
C GLN A 132 1.35 -16.94 -20.20
N LYS A 133 1.04 -15.95 -21.05
CA LYS A 133 2.05 -15.05 -21.63
C LYS A 133 2.72 -14.19 -20.56
N TRP A 134 1.93 -13.60 -19.67
CA TRP A 134 2.46 -12.79 -18.58
C TRP A 134 3.21 -13.64 -17.57
N ARG A 135 2.70 -14.84 -17.23
CA ARG A 135 3.41 -15.79 -16.37
C ARG A 135 4.78 -16.11 -16.94
N LYS A 136 4.88 -16.52 -18.22
CA LYS A 136 6.17 -16.80 -18.87
C LYS A 136 7.09 -15.56 -18.94
N ALA A 137 6.53 -14.40 -19.28
CA ALA A 137 7.30 -13.16 -19.33
C ALA A 137 7.86 -12.78 -17.94
N SER A 138 7.08 -12.97 -16.88
CA SER A 138 7.49 -12.74 -15.51
C SER A 138 8.50 -13.78 -15.01
N GLN A 139 8.34 -15.06 -15.38
CA GLN A 139 9.32 -16.11 -15.08
C GLN A 139 10.68 -15.78 -15.71
N GLN A 140 10.70 -15.42 -17.01
CA GLN A 140 11.92 -15.01 -17.70
C GLN A 140 12.55 -13.78 -17.06
N ALA A 141 11.75 -12.75 -16.76
CA ALA A 141 12.24 -11.55 -16.11
C ALA A 141 12.82 -11.84 -14.71
N ALA A 142 12.23 -12.79 -13.97
CA ALA A 142 12.74 -13.20 -12.68
C ALA A 142 14.09 -13.92 -12.80
N GLU A 143 14.26 -14.82 -13.79
CA GLU A 143 15.55 -15.48 -14.06
C GLU A 143 16.64 -14.49 -14.45
N ASP A 144 16.31 -13.53 -15.33
CA ASP A 144 17.24 -12.49 -15.79
C ASP A 144 17.71 -11.61 -14.62
N VAL A 145 16.77 -11.15 -13.78
CA VAL A 145 17.09 -10.34 -12.60
C VAL A 145 17.83 -11.16 -11.55
N PHE A 146 17.50 -12.44 -11.37
CA PHE A 146 18.15 -13.31 -10.39
C PHE A 146 19.64 -13.48 -10.63
N CYS A 147 20.07 -13.58 -11.89
CA CYS A 147 21.50 -13.67 -12.21
C CYS A 147 22.26 -12.43 -11.71
N SER A 148 21.72 -11.24 -11.97
CA SER A 148 22.32 -9.98 -11.51
C SER A 148 22.23 -9.79 -9.99
N PHE A 149 21.11 -10.20 -9.38
CA PHE A 149 20.87 -10.13 -7.94
C PHE A 149 21.78 -11.09 -7.18
N SER A 150 21.91 -12.33 -7.63
CA SER A 150 22.80 -13.34 -7.07
C SER A 150 24.26 -12.87 -7.11
N GLN A 151 24.70 -12.31 -8.24
CA GLN A 151 26.05 -11.77 -8.35
C GLN A 151 26.26 -10.58 -7.41
N SER A 152 25.32 -9.63 -7.39
CA SER A 152 25.39 -8.48 -6.51
C SER A 152 25.45 -8.89 -5.03
N ILE A 153 24.66 -9.88 -4.62
CA ILE A 153 24.68 -10.37 -3.24
C ILE A 153 26.00 -11.05 -2.90
N LYS A 154 26.57 -11.84 -3.81
CA LYS A 154 27.92 -12.42 -3.63
C LYS A 154 28.98 -11.33 -3.47
N ASP A 155 28.89 -10.28 -4.27
CA ASP A 155 29.83 -9.14 -4.22
C ASP A 155 29.66 -8.30 -2.94
N ASN A 156 28.47 -8.29 -2.32
CA ASN A 156 28.14 -7.52 -1.11
C ASN A 156 28.20 -8.36 0.19
N GLY A 157 28.89 -9.50 0.18
CA GLY A 157 29.13 -10.28 1.40
C GLY A 157 28.13 -11.40 1.69
N GLY A 158 27.35 -11.82 0.69
CA GLY A 158 26.45 -12.98 0.79
C GLY A 158 25.01 -12.64 1.19
N TYR A 159 24.16 -13.67 1.21
CA TYR A 159 22.71 -13.50 1.42
C TYR A 159 22.37 -13.08 2.86
N THR A 160 23.08 -13.63 3.85
CA THR A 160 22.92 -13.29 5.27
C THR A 160 23.23 -11.81 5.53
N ALA A 161 24.30 -11.28 4.95
CA ALA A 161 24.64 -9.86 5.02
C ALA A 161 23.55 -8.97 4.39
N PHE A 162 23.00 -9.38 3.24
CA PHE A 162 21.87 -8.69 2.60
C PHE A 162 20.61 -8.70 3.48
N LEU A 163 20.27 -9.83 4.13
CA LEU A 163 19.12 -9.90 5.05
C LEU A 163 19.29 -8.95 6.21
N LYS A 164 20.47 -8.94 6.85
CA LYS A 164 20.78 -8.05 7.97
C LYS A 164 20.62 -6.58 7.56
N GLN A 165 21.13 -6.20 6.39
CA GLN A 165 20.96 -4.86 5.84
C GLN A 165 19.48 -4.55 5.56
N GLN A 166 18.73 -5.49 4.98
CA GLN A 166 17.32 -5.32 4.70
C GLN A 166 16.50 -5.14 5.98
N GLN A 167 16.79 -5.92 7.04
CA GLN A 167 16.12 -5.79 8.33
C GLN A 167 16.43 -4.45 9.01
N GLN A 168 17.67 -3.96 8.91
CA GLN A 168 18.05 -2.63 9.42
C GLN A 168 17.37 -1.49 8.63
N SER A 169 17.11 -1.69 7.34
CA SER A 169 16.44 -0.70 6.49
C SER A 169 14.93 -0.60 6.72
N LYS A 170 14.30 -1.63 7.30
CA LYS A 170 12.89 -1.55 7.72
C LYS A 170 12.81 -0.53 8.85
N PRO A 171 11.92 0.48 8.77
CA PRO A 171 11.77 1.43 9.86
C PRO A 171 11.35 0.63 11.10
N LYS A 172 12.26 0.48 12.07
CA LYS A 172 11.88 0.03 13.41
C LYS A 172 10.76 0.97 13.85
N ASN A 173 9.59 0.41 14.10
CA ASN A 173 8.46 1.18 14.58
C ASN A 173 8.92 1.90 15.84
N PHE A 174 9.12 3.21 15.75
CA PHE A 174 9.54 4.10 16.83
C PHE A 174 8.70 3.94 18.12
N PHE A 175 7.51 3.35 18.00
CA PHE A 175 6.57 3.12 19.09
C PHE A 175 6.79 1.83 19.91
N GLU A 176 7.61 0.89 19.44
CA GLU A 176 7.86 -0.38 20.15
C GLU A 176 9.10 -0.34 21.05
N ASP A 177 10.01 0.61 20.80
CA ASP A 177 11.27 0.82 21.53
C ASP A 177 11.12 1.71 22.78
N GLU A 178 9.94 2.27 23.03
CA GLU A 178 9.70 3.14 24.21
C GLU A 178 9.35 2.35 25.48
N ARG A 179 9.26 1.02 25.41
CA ARG A 179 8.93 0.16 26.57
C ARG A 179 10.10 -0.61 27.19
N GLU A 180 11.29 -0.59 26.59
CA GLU A 180 12.45 -1.33 27.14
C GLU A 180 13.80 -0.63 26.93
N VAL A 181 13.81 0.69 26.77
CA VAL A 181 15.06 1.47 26.85
C VAL A 181 14.88 2.55 27.91
N GLY A 182 14.82 2.12 29.17
CA GLY A 182 15.32 3.00 30.24
C GLY A 182 16.79 3.25 29.91
N ASP A 183 17.20 4.51 29.89
CA ASP A 183 18.54 4.95 29.51
C ASP A 183 19.60 4.20 30.34
N GLU A 184 20.07 3.05 29.84
CA GLU A 184 21.05 2.18 30.51
C GLU A 184 22.42 2.88 30.68
N ASN A 185 22.57 4.07 30.10
CA ASN A 185 23.80 4.83 30.09
C ASN A 185 23.90 5.87 31.23
N ASP A 186 22.82 6.12 31.97
CA ASP A 186 22.86 7.04 33.13
C ASP A 186 23.07 6.26 34.44
N GLU A 187 24.33 5.92 34.73
CA GLU A 187 24.72 5.19 35.95
C GLU A 187 24.37 5.94 37.25
N GLU A 188 24.08 7.24 37.17
CA GLU A 188 23.69 8.08 38.32
C GLU A 188 22.21 7.90 38.71
N GLU A 189 21.36 7.41 37.80
CA GLU A 189 19.93 7.18 38.04
C GLU A 189 19.62 5.78 38.59
N TRP A 190 20.62 4.90 38.67
CA TRP A 190 20.43 3.52 39.12
C TRP A 190 20.01 3.45 40.60
N ARG A 191 18.82 2.87 40.86
CA ARG A 191 18.23 2.77 42.21
C ARG A 191 18.03 1.33 42.69
N ASP A 192 18.16 1.12 44.00
CA ASP A 192 17.93 -0.17 44.67
C ASP A 192 16.44 -0.39 45.01
N GLU A 193 16.10 -1.51 45.66
CA GLU A 193 14.71 -1.87 46.01
C GLU A 193 14.03 -0.86 46.95
N ASP A 194 14.81 -0.11 47.73
CA ASP A 194 14.31 0.94 48.63
C ASP A 194 14.22 2.31 47.95
N GLY A 195 14.68 2.43 46.70
CA GLY A 195 14.65 3.66 45.91
C GLY A 195 15.84 4.59 46.14
N ASP A 196 16.92 4.10 46.76
CA ASP A 196 18.16 4.85 46.97
C ASP A 196 19.14 4.64 45.82
N CYS A 197 20.06 5.61 45.62
CA CYS A 197 21.08 5.50 44.58
C CYS A 197 22.03 4.31 44.86
N LEU A 198 22.30 3.47 43.84
CA LEU A 198 23.17 2.31 44.00
C LEU A 198 24.55 2.72 44.50
N THR A 199 25.02 1.99 45.51
CA THR A 199 26.43 2.04 45.93
C THR A 199 27.35 1.60 44.79
N GLU A 200 28.63 2.01 44.83
CA GLU A 200 29.64 1.59 43.84
C GLU A 200 29.74 0.06 43.65
N ARG A 201 29.49 -0.70 44.72
CA ARG A 201 29.41 -2.17 44.65
C ARG A 201 28.19 -2.64 43.84
N GLY A 202 27.04 -2.01 44.05
CA GLY A 202 25.82 -2.29 43.29
C GLY A 202 25.97 -1.90 41.82
N LYS A 203 26.55 -0.72 41.52
CA LYS A 203 26.81 -0.30 40.13
C LYS A 203 27.71 -1.29 39.40
N ARG A 204 28.75 -1.81 40.07
CA ARG A 204 29.62 -2.85 39.50
C ARG A 204 28.87 -4.15 39.21
N GLN A 205 27.94 -4.55 40.07
CA GLN A 205 27.13 -5.75 39.85
C GLN A 205 26.20 -5.56 38.65
N ARG A 206 25.50 -4.41 38.58
CA ARG A 206 24.60 -4.09 37.46
C ARG A 206 25.34 -4.00 36.12
N ARG A 207 26.55 -3.43 36.10
CA ARG A 207 27.43 -3.48 34.92
C ARG A 207 27.73 -4.90 34.46
N GLY A 208 28.07 -5.79 35.41
CA GLY A 208 28.31 -7.20 35.11
C GLY A 208 27.07 -7.91 34.58
N GLU A 209 25.88 -7.59 35.09
CA GLU A 209 24.61 -8.14 34.61
C GLU A 209 24.25 -7.64 33.20
N ILE A 210 24.47 -6.36 32.90
CA ILE A 210 24.27 -5.77 31.56
C ILE A 210 25.26 -6.36 30.56
N GLU A 211 26.54 -6.45 30.91
CA GLU A 211 27.57 -7.09 30.07
C GLU A 211 27.28 -8.57 29.84
N ALA A 212 26.84 -9.30 30.87
CA ALA A 212 26.44 -10.70 30.74
C ALA A 212 25.20 -10.86 29.84
N LYS A 213 24.17 -10.04 30.00
CA LYS A 213 22.96 -10.05 29.17
C LYS A 213 23.28 -9.68 27.72
N LYS A 214 24.20 -8.73 27.51
CA LYS A 214 24.69 -8.36 26.17
C LYS A 214 25.46 -9.52 25.53
N HIS A 215 26.36 -10.16 26.27
CA HIS A 215 27.12 -11.31 25.77
C HIS A 215 26.23 -12.53 25.51
N GLU A 216 25.22 -12.77 26.34
CA GLU A 216 24.22 -13.83 26.12
C GLU A 216 23.42 -13.55 24.85
N LYS A 217 22.97 -12.30 24.65
CA LYS A 217 22.25 -11.88 23.45
C LYS A 217 23.12 -11.92 22.18
N GLU A 218 24.40 -11.58 22.29
CA GLU A 218 25.36 -11.70 21.18
C GLU A 218 25.62 -13.17 20.83
N ALA A 219 25.76 -14.05 21.83
CA ALA A 219 25.94 -15.49 21.62
C ALA A 219 24.67 -16.18 21.07
N GLU A 220 23.48 -15.77 21.52
CA GLU A 220 22.20 -16.23 20.99
C GLU A 220 22.01 -15.79 19.54
N ALA A 221 22.34 -14.53 19.22
CA ALA A 221 22.31 -14.03 17.85
C ALA A 221 23.33 -14.73 16.93
N GLU A 222 24.52 -15.06 17.44
CA GLU A 222 25.52 -15.83 16.70
C GLU A 222 25.06 -17.28 16.45
N ALA A 223 24.41 -17.91 17.43
CA ALA A 223 23.83 -19.25 17.29
C ALA A 223 22.64 -19.29 16.30
N GLU A 224 21.78 -18.26 16.30
CA GLU A 224 20.72 -18.11 15.30
C GLU A 224 21.28 -17.84 13.89
N GLU A 225 22.35 -17.05 13.77
CA GLU A 225 23.04 -16.81 12.49
C GLU A 225 23.65 -18.09 11.89
N GLU A 226 24.08 -19.06 12.72
CA GLU A 226 24.57 -20.37 12.25
C GLU A 226 23.44 -21.33 11.80
N GLU A 227 22.22 -21.21 12.35
CA GLU A 227 21.08 -22.04 11.96
C GLU A 227 20.37 -21.53 10.68
N GLU A 228 20.46 -20.24 10.37
CA GLU A 228 19.80 -19.60 9.22
C GLU A 228 20.79 -19.23 8.09
N GLU A 229 21.69 -20.14 7.69
CA GLU A 229 22.28 -20.07 6.35
C GLU A 229 21.21 -20.35 5.29
N GLU A 230 20.18 -19.49 5.18
CA GLU A 230 19.23 -19.53 4.08
C GLU A 230 20.01 -19.35 2.78
N GLU A 231 19.99 -20.40 1.94
CA GLU A 231 20.62 -20.31 0.63
C GLU A 231 19.85 -19.30 -0.24
N LEU A 232 20.60 -18.45 -0.95
CA LEU A 232 20.01 -17.58 -1.97
C LEU A 232 19.42 -18.45 -3.07
N THR A 233 18.09 -18.49 -3.13
CA THR A 233 17.33 -19.19 -4.15
C THR A 233 16.43 -18.20 -4.87
N LEU A 234 15.92 -18.59 -6.05
CA LEU A 234 14.95 -17.75 -6.77
C LEU A 234 13.70 -17.53 -5.91
N GLY A 235 13.31 -18.53 -5.11
CA GLY A 235 12.20 -18.42 -4.16
C GLY A 235 12.40 -17.33 -3.11
N THR A 236 13.59 -17.27 -2.50
CA THR A 236 13.89 -16.27 -1.48
C THR A 236 13.99 -14.86 -2.07
N MET A 237 14.51 -14.72 -3.30
CA MET A 237 14.46 -13.45 -4.04
C MET A 237 13.01 -13.00 -4.32
N LEU A 238 12.12 -13.91 -4.71
CA LEU A 238 10.71 -13.58 -4.98
C LEU A 238 9.99 -13.09 -3.70
N GLN A 239 10.33 -13.66 -2.55
CA GLN A 239 9.85 -13.20 -1.25
C GLN A 239 10.34 -11.78 -0.93
N VAL A 240 11.61 -11.49 -1.21
CA VAL A 240 12.18 -10.13 -1.09
C VAL A 240 11.44 -9.12 -1.97
N LEU A 241 11.05 -9.53 -3.18
CA LEU A 241 10.26 -8.72 -4.12
C LEU A 241 8.75 -8.69 -3.80
N ASN A 242 8.32 -9.36 -2.72
CA ASN A 242 6.92 -9.48 -2.30
C ASN A 242 6.01 -10.04 -3.42
N ILE A 243 6.51 -11.03 -4.18
CA ILE A 243 5.78 -11.72 -5.24
C ILE A 243 5.34 -13.08 -4.70
N PRO A 244 4.03 -13.36 -4.60
CA PRO A 244 3.56 -14.67 -4.17
C PRO A 244 3.97 -15.77 -5.17
N PRO A 245 4.54 -16.89 -4.70
CA PRO A 245 5.02 -17.95 -5.59
C PRO A 245 3.89 -18.55 -6.44
N GLU A 246 2.66 -18.57 -5.93
CA GLU A 246 1.47 -19.09 -6.63
C GLU A 246 1.11 -18.29 -7.89
N VAL A 247 1.39 -16.98 -7.94
CA VAL A 247 0.99 -16.10 -9.05
C VAL A 247 1.78 -16.44 -10.32
N ILE A 248 3.08 -16.66 -10.16
CA ILE A 248 4.00 -16.97 -11.27
C ILE A 248 4.29 -18.48 -11.39
N GLY A 249 3.75 -19.31 -10.50
CA GLY A 249 3.90 -20.76 -10.53
C GLY A 249 5.25 -21.26 -10.03
N TRP A 250 5.88 -20.58 -9.06
CA TRP A 250 7.09 -21.09 -8.42
C TRP A 250 6.74 -22.17 -7.37
N ASP A 251 7.47 -23.28 -7.36
CA ASP A 251 7.34 -24.31 -6.33
C ASP A 251 8.53 -24.28 -5.37
N THR A 252 8.30 -23.86 -4.13
CA THR A 252 9.35 -23.74 -3.11
C THR A 252 9.97 -25.09 -2.73
N LYS A 253 9.23 -26.19 -2.90
CA LYS A 253 9.69 -27.55 -2.59
C LYS A 253 10.63 -28.12 -3.65
N THR A 254 10.30 -27.93 -4.93
CA THR A 254 11.08 -28.46 -6.05
C THR A 254 12.05 -27.45 -6.64
N GLN A 255 11.99 -26.19 -6.19
CA GLN A 255 12.82 -25.07 -6.66
C GLN A 255 12.74 -24.93 -8.19
N ALA A 256 11.53 -25.07 -8.74
CA ALA A 256 11.27 -25.07 -10.17
C ALA A 256 9.92 -24.43 -10.50
N TRP A 257 9.74 -24.09 -11.79
CA TRP A 257 8.46 -23.63 -12.33
C TRP A 257 7.45 -24.78 -12.44
N LYS A 258 6.20 -24.51 -12.07
CA LYS A 258 5.01 -25.34 -12.30
C LYS A 258 4.33 -25.01 -13.63
#